data_AF-A0AAP4EZ19-F1
#
_entry.id   AF-A0AAP4EZ19-F1
#
_cell.length_a   1.000
_cell.length_b   1.000
_cell.length_c   1.000
_cell.angle_alpha   90.00
_cell.angle_beta   90.00
_cell.angle_gamma   90.00
#
_symmetry.space_group_name_H-M   'P 1'
#
loop_
_entity.id
_entity.type
_entity.pdbx_description
1 polymer ?
#
loop_
_entity_poly.entity_id
_entity_poly.type
_entity_poly.pdbx_seq_one_letter_code
_entity_poly.pdbx_strand_id
1 'polypeptide(L)'
;MAEKYAVRNLRLCTKDCLCLYVCPTGATDTENSIIDPEKCIGCGACAEACPSSAISMVPKELPPQQPKEEKVVEALRGLVQSKANAENIASQLPDVLSVAVEKSSRLMAEDLCREAGFMLPQSSNTRSFLESIKTYPGIPVDAVESLLKNIQFNEKMEEKKMEKWKCTVCGYIHEGPMTPDFKCPICKQPANKFVKIEEAAAPAKNPYAGTKTEKNLWEAFAGESQARNKYTYFASVAKKAGYEQIAALFLHTAQNEMEHAKLWFKALGELGDTAENLLHAAEGENAEWTDMYDRMAREADEEGFHDLAEQFRGVAAIEKMHEERYRKLLSNVEAMQVFEKSGVTIWECRNCGHIVVGTKAPEICPVCKHPQAFFEVRAENY
;
A
#
# COMPACT_ATOMS: atom_id res chain seq x y z
N MET A 1 7.09 -16.78 -15.19
CA MET A 1 6.35 -17.60 -14.20
C MET A 1 7.17 -17.64 -12.92
N ALA A 2 6.56 -17.52 -11.75
CA ALA A 2 7.29 -17.64 -10.47
C ALA A 2 7.96 -19.01 -10.38
N GLU A 3 9.19 -19.05 -9.87
CA GLU A 3 9.90 -20.31 -9.63
C GLU A 3 9.16 -21.09 -8.54
N LYS A 4 8.79 -22.35 -8.80
CA LYS A 4 7.98 -23.18 -7.90
C LYS A 4 8.70 -24.47 -7.56
N TYR A 5 8.31 -25.09 -6.46
CA TYR A 5 8.71 -26.45 -6.10
C TYR A 5 7.51 -27.23 -5.56
N ALA A 6 7.59 -28.56 -5.61
CA ALA A 6 6.54 -29.43 -5.14
C ALA A 6 6.71 -29.74 -3.64
N VAL A 7 5.61 -29.71 -2.89
CA VAL A 7 5.57 -30.10 -1.47
C VAL A 7 4.49 -31.15 -1.28
N ARG A 8 4.77 -32.17 -0.45
CA ARG A 8 3.85 -33.26 -0.16
C ARG A 8 3.23 -33.14 1.23
N ASN A 9 1.90 -33.20 1.31
CA ASN A 9 1.16 -33.37 2.54
C ASN A 9 1.11 -34.86 2.92
N LEU A 10 1.88 -35.24 3.93
CA LEU A 10 1.98 -36.63 4.38
C LEU A 10 0.65 -37.22 4.89
N ARG A 11 -0.28 -36.39 5.37
CA ARG A 11 -1.59 -36.86 5.85
C ARG A 11 -2.54 -37.26 4.73
N LEU A 12 -2.34 -36.70 3.54
CA LEU A 12 -3.15 -37.01 2.34
C LEU A 12 -2.47 -38.05 1.45
N CYS A 13 -1.20 -38.36 1.69
CA CYS A 13 -0.44 -39.30 0.89
C CYS A 13 -0.92 -40.74 1.12
N THR A 14 -1.43 -41.37 0.06
CA THR A 14 -1.88 -42.78 0.03
C THR A 14 -0.76 -43.78 -0.28
N LYS A 15 0.46 -43.29 -0.55
CA LYS A 15 1.64 -44.09 -0.92
C LYS A 15 1.49 -44.93 -2.20
N ASP A 16 0.70 -44.45 -3.17
CA ASP A 16 0.60 -45.07 -4.50
C ASP A 16 1.88 -44.89 -5.35
N CYS A 17 2.79 -44.00 -4.93
CA CYS A 17 4.14 -43.82 -5.51
C CYS A 17 4.22 -43.40 -6.99
N LEU A 18 3.11 -43.06 -7.67
CA LEU A 18 3.12 -42.55 -9.05
C LEU A 18 4.06 -41.35 -9.25
N CYS A 19 4.08 -40.45 -8.27
CA CYS A 19 4.94 -39.27 -8.26
C CYS A 19 6.45 -39.59 -8.44
N LEU A 20 6.91 -40.79 -8.06
CA LEU A 20 8.30 -41.24 -8.29
C LEU A 20 8.58 -41.47 -9.77
N TYR A 21 7.66 -42.16 -10.44
CA TYR A 21 7.84 -42.59 -11.83
C TYR A 21 7.78 -41.42 -12.81
N VAL A 22 7.00 -40.39 -12.47
CA VAL A 22 6.84 -39.21 -13.32
C VAL A 22 7.85 -38.10 -13.02
N CYS A 23 8.64 -38.20 -11.94
CA CYS A 23 9.60 -37.16 -11.57
C CYS A 23 10.88 -37.28 -12.43
N PRO A 24 11.17 -36.33 -13.33
CA PRO A 24 12.32 -36.44 -14.25
C PRO A 24 13.68 -36.27 -13.55
N THR A 25 13.70 -35.67 -12.35
CA THR A 25 14.94 -35.39 -11.61
C THR A 25 15.14 -36.28 -10.39
N GLY A 26 14.19 -37.17 -10.09
CA GLY A 26 14.21 -37.97 -8.86
C GLY A 26 14.10 -37.14 -7.59
N ALA A 27 13.46 -35.96 -7.63
CA ALA A 27 13.22 -35.11 -6.47
C ALA A 27 12.25 -35.73 -5.45
N THR A 28 11.36 -36.61 -5.89
CA THR A 28 10.40 -37.30 -5.02
C THR A 28 11.06 -38.53 -4.40
N ASP A 29 11.06 -38.64 -3.07
CA ASP A 29 11.54 -39.83 -2.34
C ASP A 29 10.37 -40.54 -1.60
N THR A 30 10.54 -41.84 -1.35
CA THR A 30 9.66 -42.70 -0.55
C THR A 30 10.15 -42.95 0.87
N GLU A 31 11.46 -42.91 1.13
CA GLU A 31 11.99 -43.29 2.44
C GLU A 31 11.50 -42.34 3.53
N ASN A 32 11.61 -41.04 3.26
CA ASN A 32 11.09 -40.00 4.16
C ASN A 32 9.81 -39.34 3.66
N SER A 33 9.34 -39.73 2.47
CA SER A 33 8.17 -39.17 1.80
C SER A 33 8.23 -37.64 1.58
N ILE A 34 9.42 -37.04 1.66
CA ILE A 34 9.69 -35.62 1.43
C ILE A 34 10.12 -35.43 -0.02
N ILE A 35 9.71 -34.31 -0.64
CA ILE A 35 10.20 -33.91 -1.96
C ILE A 35 11.41 -32.99 -1.75
N ASP A 36 12.53 -33.34 -2.38
CA ASP A 36 13.78 -32.59 -2.34
C ASP A 36 13.65 -31.29 -3.16
N PRO A 37 13.64 -30.11 -2.51
CA PRO A 37 13.48 -28.84 -3.20
C PRO A 37 14.71 -28.45 -4.03
N GLU A 38 15.90 -28.99 -3.75
CA GLU A 38 17.12 -28.71 -4.52
C GLU A 38 17.13 -29.45 -5.85
N LYS A 39 16.50 -30.62 -5.92
CA LYS A 39 16.32 -31.39 -7.16
C LYS A 39 15.04 -31.04 -7.92
N CYS A 40 14.10 -30.36 -7.27
CA CYS A 40 12.80 -30.04 -7.87
C CYS A 40 12.93 -28.89 -8.88
N ILE A 41 12.67 -29.17 -10.15
CA ILE A 41 12.65 -28.17 -11.23
C ILE A 41 11.31 -27.44 -11.39
N GLY A 42 10.35 -27.68 -10.49
CA GLY A 42 9.06 -26.98 -10.51
C GLY A 42 8.09 -27.37 -11.63
N CYS A 43 8.31 -28.50 -12.31
CA CYS A 43 7.53 -28.89 -13.49
C CYS A 43 6.08 -29.31 -13.22
N GLY A 44 5.72 -29.68 -11.98
CA GLY A 44 4.34 -30.04 -11.61
C GLY A 44 3.90 -31.47 -11.93
N ALA A 45 4.67 -32.26 -12.69
CA ALA A 45 4.29 -33.62 -13.10
C ALA A 45 3.87 -34.53 -11.92
N CYS A 46 4.57 -34.44 -10.79
CA CYS A 46 4.24 -35.21 -9.59
C CYS A 46 2.92 -34.78 -8.93
N ALA A 47 2.55 -33.49 -9.03
CA ALA A 47 1.28 -32.98 -8.51
C ALA A 47 0.12 -33.46 -9.37
N GLU A 48 0.25 -33.39 -10.70
CA GLU A 48 -0.76 -33.85 -11.66
C GLU A 48 -1.00 -35.37 -11.57
N ALA A 49 0.06 -36.15 -11.38
CA ALA A 49 -0.04 -37.60 -11.28
C ALA A 49 -0.52 -38.11 -9.91
N CYS A 50 -0.66 -37.24 -8.90
CA CYS A 50 -0.98 -37.67 -7.54
C CYS A 50 -2.49 -37.93 -7.39
N PRO A 51 -2.95 -39.19 -7.27
CA PRO A 51 -4.38 -39.50 -7.22
C PRO A 51 -5.07 -38.96 -5.96
N SER A 52 -4.33 -38.83 -4.87
CA SER A 52 -4.85 -38.29 -3.61
C SER A 52 -4.72 -36.76 -3.49
N SER A 53 -4.22 -36.08 -4.53
CA SER A 53 -3.96 -34.63 -4.51
C SER A 53 -3.11 -34.19 -3.31
N ALA A 54 -2.21 -35.05 -2.86
CA ALA A 54 -1.34 -34.80 -1.71
C ALA A 54 -0.16 -33.88 -2.01
N ILE A 55 0.06 -33.51 -3.27
CA ILE A 55 1.21 -32.71 -3.70
C ILE A 55 0.74 -31.37 -4.24
N SER A 56 1.29 -30.28 -3.70
CA SER A 56 0.99 -28.91 -4.11
C SER A 56 2.24 -28.22 -4.67
N MET A 57 2.05 -27.37 -5.68
CA MET A 57 3.11 -26.51 -6.20
C MET A 57 3.12 -25.19 -5.45
N VAL A 58 4.19 -24.91 -4.73
CA VAL A 58 4.38 -23.68 -3.95
C VAL A 58 5.47 -22.82 -4.60
N PRO A 59 5.34 -21.49 -4.59
CA PRO A 59 6.38 -20.61 -5.10
C PRO A 59 7.58 -20.58 -4.15
N LYS A 60 8.80 -20.43 -4.69
CA LYS A 60 10.02 -20.24 -3.90
C LYS A 60 10.02 -18.88 -3.19
N GLU A 61 9.52 -17.85 -3.88
CA GLU A 61 9.30 -16.51 -3.33
C GLU A 61 7.78 -16.27 -3.21
N LEU A 62 7.31 -16.06 -1.99
CA LEU A 62 5.93 -15.68 -1.70
C LEU A 62 5.71 -14.21 -2.05
N PRO A 63 4.47 -13.78 -2.36
CA PRO A 63 4.18 -12.37 -2.54
C PRO A 63 4.52 -11.58 -1.26
N PRO A 64 4.88 -10.29 -1.39
CA PRO A 64 5.05 -9.42 -0.24
C PRO A 64 3.73 -9.31 0.53
N GLN A 65 3.83 -9.04 1.83
CA GLN A 65 2.69 -8.80 2.71
C GLN A 65 1.88 -7.65 2.14
N GLN A 66 0.63 -7.96 1.80
CA GLN A 66 -0.29 -6.94 1.34
C GLN A 66 -0.61 -6.00 2.51
N PRO A 67 -0.51 -4.66 2.31
CA PRO A 67 -0.89 -3.71 3.33
C PRO A 67 -2.39 -3.86 3.62
N LYS A 68 -2.76 -3.73 4.89
CA LYS A 68 -4.16 -3.71 5.33
C LYS A 68 -4.40 -2.42 6.09
N GLU A 69 -5.59 -1.84 5.90
CA GLU A 69 -5.99 -0.65 6.64
C GLU A 69 -5.92 -0.92 8.15
N GLU A 70 -5.49 0.08 8.92
CA GLU A 70 -5.29 -0.06 10.36
C GLU A 70 -6.56 -0.53 11.08
N LYS A 71 -7.73 0.01 10.71
CA LYS A 71 -9.03 -0.44 11.24
C LYS A 71 -9.30 -1.94 11.03
N VAL A 72 -8.85 -2.51 9.91
CA VAL A 72 -9.02 -3.94 9.62
C VAL A 72 -8.08 -4.75 10.49
N VAL A 73 -6.82 -4.32 10.62
CA VAL A 73 -5.83 -4.96 11.49
C VAL A 73 -6.28 -4.92 12.96
N GLU A 74 -6.81 -3.79 13.43
CA GLU A 74 -7.36 -3.63 14.77
C GLU A 74 -8.57 -4.53 15.02
N ALA A 75 -9.51 -4.59 14.06
CA ALA A 75 -10.67 -5.48 14.16
C ALA A 75 -10.24 -6.96 14.24
N LEU A 76 -9.29 -7.37 13.40
CA LEU A 76 -8.74 -8.74 13.43
C LEU A 76 -8.03 -9.03 14.76
N ARG A 77 -7.23 -8.10 15.28
CA ARG A 77 -6.60 -8.23 16.62
C ARG A 77 -7.64 -8.34 17.73
N GLY A 78 -8.73 -7.57 17.66
CA GLY A 78 -9.86 -7.69 18.59
C GLY A 78 -10.50 -9.07 18.54
N LEU A 79 -10.68 -9.64 17.34
CA LEU A 79 -11.18 -11.01 17.17
C LEU A 79 -10.20 -12.05 17.69
N VAL A 80 -8.88 -11.89 17.48
CA VAL A 80 -7.84 -12.76 18.06
C VAL A 80 -7.99 -12.80 19.58
N GLN A 81 -8.10 -11.65 20.24
CA GLN A 81 -8.28 -11.57 21.70
C GLN A 81 -9.57 -12.28 22.13
N SER A 82 -10.66 -12.09 21.39
CA SER A 82 -11.93 -12.78 21.65
C SER A 82 -11.78 -14.30 21.58
N LYS A 83 -11.07 -14.82 20.56
CA LYS A 83 -10.83 -16.26 20.40
C LYS A 83 -9.87 -16.82 21.44
N ALA A 84 -8.82 -16.09 21.82
CA ALA A 84 -7.93 -16.48 22.91
C ALA A 84 -8.69 -16.56 24.25
N ASN A 85 -9.63 -15.64 24.51
CA ASN A 85 -10.48 -15.71 25.70
C ASN A 85 -11.40 -16.93 25.67
N ALA A 86 -12.02 -17.22 24.53
CA ALA A 86 -12.88 -18.40 24.35
C ALA A 86 -12.09 -19.71 24.53
N GLU A 87 -10.87 -19.77 23.98
CA GLU A 87 -9.94 -20.89 24.16
C GLU A 87 -9.63 -21.11 25.64
N ASN A 88 -9.26 -20.05 26.38
CA ASN A 88 -8.93 -20.14 27.80
C ASN A 88 -10.13 -20.66 28.62
N ILE A 89 -11.33 -20.11 28.39
CA ILE A 89 -12.55 -20.57 29.07
C ILE A 89 -12.80 -22.06 28.77
N ALA A 90 -12.70 -22.46 27.51
CA ALA A 90 -12.91 -23.84 27.10
C ALA A 90 -11.88 -24.81 27.70
N SER A 91 -10.61 -24.39 27.81
CA SER A 91 -9.53 -25.21 28.38
C SER A 91 -9.73 -25.57 29.87
N GLN A 92 -10.59 -24.83 30.59
CA GLN A 92 -10.88 -25.04 32.00
C GLN A 92 -12.05 -26.02 32.23
N LEU A 93 -12.74 -26.45 31.17
CA LEU A 93 -13.91 -27.32 31.25
C LEU A 93 -13.53 -28.76 30.91
N PRO A 94 -14.02 -29.77 31.66
CA PRO A 94 -13.52 -31.14 31.56
C PRO A 94 -14.22 -32.00 30.50
N ASP A 95 -15.08 -31.45 29.65
CA ASP A 95 -15.92 -32.21 28.72
C ASP A 95 -15.39 -32.21 27.27
N VAL A 96 -15.84 -33.20 26.48
CA VAL A 96 -15.39 -33.44 25.10
C VAL A 96 -15.74 -32.27 24.16
N LEU A 97 -16.87 -31.59 24.39
CA LEU A 97 -17.26 -30.45 23.57
C LEU A 97 -16.32 -29.27 23.81
N SER A 98 -15.95 -29.03 25.07
CA SER A 98 -15.00 -27.97 25.43
C SER A 98 -13.62 -28.15 24.79
N VAL A 99 -13.10 -29.39 24.69
CA VAL A 99 -11.86 -29.68 23.95
C VAL A 99 -11.98 -29.31 22.46
N ALA A 100 -13.13 -29.57 21.85
CA ALA A 100 -13.38 -29.19 20.45
C ALA A 100 -13.47 -27.66 20.29
N VAL A 101 -14.09 -26.96 21.25
CA VAL A 101 -14.19 -25.49 21.25
C VAL A 101 -12.84 -24.82 21.48
N GLU A 102 -12.00 -25.35 22.38
CA GLU A 102 -10.62 -24.89 22.59
C GLU A 102 -9.86 -24.93 21.26
N LYS A 103 -9.85 -26.10 20.61
CA LYS A 103 -9.14 -26.31 19.35
C LYS A 103 -9.68 -25.43 18.23
N SER A 104 -11.00 -25.29 18.12
CA SER A 104 -11.64 -24.43 17.12
C SER A 104 -11.29 -22.95 17.33
N SER A 105 -11.30 -22.49 18.59
CA SER A 105 -10.96 -21.12 18.94
C SER A 105 -9.49 -20.82 18.64
N ARG A 106 -8.58 -21.74 18.98
CA ARG A 106 -7.15 -21.63 18.65
C ARG A 106 -6.91 -21.51 17.14
N LEU A 107 -7.51 -22.41 16.35
CA LEU A 107 -7.37 -22.38 14.87
C LEU A 107 -7.87 -21.05 14.30
N MET A 108 -9.02 -20.57 14.77
CA MET A 108 -9.56 -19.29 14.34
C MET A 108 -8.64 -18.12 14.73
N ALA A 109 -8.06 -18.14 15.93
CA ALA A 109 -7.10 -17.13 16.37
C ALA A 109 -5.85 -17.12 15.49
N GLU A 110 -5.31 -18.31 15.15
CA GLU A 110 -4.17 -18.45 14.25
C GLU A 110 -4.46 -17.90 12.84
N ASP A 111 -5.63 -18.22 12.28
CA ASP A 111 -6.02 -17.70 10.97
C ASP A 111 -6.24 -16.19 10.99
N LEU A 112 -6.88 -15.66 12.03
CA LEU A 112 -7.03 -14.21 12.21
C LEU A 112 -5.68 -13.50 12.36
N CYS A 113 -4.71 -14.09 13.07
CA CYS A 113 -3.35 -13.56 13.16
C CYS A 113 -2.65 -13.55 11.79
N ARG A 114 -2.78 -14.64 11.02
CA ARG A 114 -2.25 -14.75 9.65
C ARG A 114 -2.84 -13.64 8.77
N GLU A 115 -4.16 -13.47 8.84
CA GLU A 115 -4.86 -12.43 8.11
C GLU A 115 -4.54 -11.03 8.61
N ALA A 116 -4.26 -10.82 9.90
CA ALA A 116 -3.80 -9.53 10.41
C ALA A 116 -2.36 -9.19 9.97
N GLY A 117 -1.72 -10.05 9.18
CA GLY A 117 -0.40 -9.83 8.58
C GLY A 117 0.76 -10.39 9.40
N PHE A 118 0.52 -11.21 10.42
CA PHE A 118 1.60 -11.71 11.29
C PHE A 118 2.37 -12.92 10.72
N MET A 119 1.84 -13.65 9.74
CA MET A 119 2.35 -15.01 9.42
C MET A 119 2.51 -15.31 7.92
N LEU A 120 3.02 -14.37 7.12
CA LEU A 120 3.62 -14.72 5.84
C LEU A 120 5.10 -15.11 6.05
N PRO A 121 5.52 -16.36 5.75
CA PRO A 121 6.83 -16.89 6.12
C PRO A 121 8.03 -16.02 5.75
N GLN A 122 7.99 -15.31 4.62
CA GLN A 122 9.08 -14.48 4.10
C GLN A 122 8.95 -12.98 4.46
N SER A 123 7.90 -12.59 5.18
CA SER A 123 7.65 -11.20 5.54
C SER A 123 8.60 -10.67 6.63
N SER A 124 8.73 -9.35 6.69
CA SER A 124 9.40 -8.62 7.76
C SER A 124 8.77 -8.85 9.14
N ASN A 125 7.45 -9.08 9.19
CA ASN A 125 6.73 -9.43 10.42
C ASN A 125 7.15 -10.78 10.98
N THR A 126 7.30 -11.80 10.12
CA THR A 126 7.80 -13.12 10.55
C THR A 126 9.23 -13.02 11.05
N ARG A 127 10.09 -12.26 10.38
CA ARG A 127 11.45 -11.99 10.86
C ARG A 127 11.44 -11.35 12.25
N SER A 128 10.63 -10.31 12.44
CA SER A 128 10.50 -9.59 13.71
C SER A 128 9.96 -10.49 14.83
N PHE A 129 8.98 -11.34 14.51
CA PHE A 129 8.45 -12.33 15.45
C PHE A 129 9.52 -13.33 15.87
N LEU A 130 10.24 -13.93 14.92
CA LEU A 130 11.33 -14.86 15.19
C LEU A 130 12.40 -14.23 16.09
N GLU A 131 12.82 -12.99 15.80
CA GLU A 131 13.76 -12.26 16.66
C GLU A 131 13.20 -12.04 18.08
N SER A 132 11.92 -11.71 18.21
CA SER A 132 11.28 -11.45 19.50
C SER A 132 11.16 -12.69 20.39
N ILE A 133 11.02 -13.88 19.80
CA ILE A 133 10.85 -15.13 20.55
C ILE A 133 12.19 -15.77 20.93
N LYS A 134 13.33 -15.27 20.44
CA LYS A 134 14.67 -15.74 20.87
C LYS A 134 14.86 -15.64 22.38
N THR A 135 14.22 -14.66 23.01
CA THR A 135 14.31 -14.44 24.46
C THR A 135 13.17 -15.08 25.24
N TYR A 136 12.25 -15.79 24.57
CA TYR A 136 11.07 -16.35 25.22
C TYR A 136 11.40 -17.68 25.93
N PRO A 137 10.99 -17.87 27.19
CA PRO A 137 11.27 -19.11 27.92
C PRO A 137 10.70 -20.34 27.21
N GLY A 138 11.52 -21.38 27.04
CA GLY A 138 11.12 -22.65 26.44
C GLY A 138 11.23 -22.75 24.92
N ILE A 139 11.68 -21.69 24.24
CA ILE A 139 11.94 -21.71 22.79
C ILE A 139 13.41 -22.08 22.52
N PRO A 140 13.70 -23.10 21.68
CA PRO A 140 15.07 -23.43 21.28
C PRO A 140 15.68 -22.33 20.39
N VAL A 141 16.67 -21.62 20.92
CA VAL A 141 17.30 -20.46 20.24
C VAL A 141 17.99 -20.87 18.94
N ASP A 142 18.63 -22.03 18.93
CA ASP A 142 19.30 -22.63 17.77
C ASP A 142 18.32 -22.89 16.62
N ALA A 143 17.10 -23.35 16.92
CA ALA A 143 16.05 -23.53 15.92
C ALA A 143 15.60 -22.19 15.33
N VAL A 144 15.43 -21.16 16.17
CA VAL A 144 15.05 -19.81 15.71
C VAL A 144 16.15 -19.20 14.84
N GLU A 145 17.42 -19.36 15.20
CA GLU A 145 18.56 -18.90 14.41
C GLU A 145 18.68 -19.63 13.07
N SER A 146 18.42 -20.93 13.06
CA SER A 146 18.35 -21.72 11.83
C SER A 146 17.24 -21.20 10.92
N LEU A 147 16.05 -20.89 11.45
CA LEU A 147 14.95 -20.31 10.67
C LEU A 147 15.31 -18.92 10.12
N LEU A 148 15.86 -18.03 10.94
CA LEU A 148 16.29 -16.68 10.52
C LEU A 148 17.36 -16.72 9.42
N LYS A 149 18.22 -17.75 9.42
CA LYS A 149 19.27 -17.94 8.41
C LYS A 149 18.72 -18.54 7.10
N ASN A 150 17.80 -19.49 7.20
CA ASN A 150 17.35 -20.29 6.05
C ASN A 150 16.15 -19.67 5.32
N ILE A 151 15.35 -18.84 6.00
CA ILE A 151 14.22 -18.14 5.37
C ILE A 151 14.77 -17.00 4.51
N GLN A 152 14.39 -17.00 3.23
CA GLN A 152 14.65 -15.89 2.32
C GLN A 152 13.58 -14.81 2.51
N PHE A 153 13.86 -13.83 3.37
CA PHE A 153 12.92 -12.73 3.59
C PHE A 153 12.84 -11.82 2.35
N ASN A 154 11.62 -11.56 1.89
CA ASN A 154 11.32 -10.83 0.65
C ASN A 154 11.08 -9.32 0.87
N GLU A 155 11.00 -8.89 2.13
CA GLU A 155 10.83 -7.49 2.53
C GLU A 155 12.10 -6.96 3.20
N LYS A 156 12.53 -5.76 2.81
CA LYS A 156 13.55 -5.02 3.56
C LYS A 156 12.92 -4.53 4.86
N MET A 157 13.56 -4.82 5.99
CA MET A 157 13.20 -4.14 7.24
C MET A 157 13.36 -2.64 7.01
N GLU A 158 12.32 -1.85 7.26
CA GLU A 158 12.54 -0.45 7.57
C GLU A 158 13.54 -0.40 8.72
N GLU A 159 14.69 0.24 8.50
CA GLU A 159 15.67 0.43 9.55
C GLU A 159 14.98 1.08 10.74
N LYS A 160 14.84 0.35 11.85
CA LYS A 160 14.47 0.95 13.13
C LYS A 160 15.52 2.02 13.41
N LYS A 161 15.15 3.28 13.20
CA LYS A 161 15.99 4.45 13.51
C LYS A 161 16.47 4.32 14.95
N MET A 162 17.77 4.03 15.12
CA MET A 162 18.37 3.93 16.45
C MET A 162 18.35 5.30 17.11
N GLU A 163 18.05 5.34 18.41
CA GLU A 163 17.99 6.58 19.17
C GLU A 163 19.36 7.27 19.13
N LYS A 164 19.38 8.53 18.68
CA LYS A 164 20.59 9.36 18.71
C LYS A 164 20.51 10.28 19.92
N TRP A 165 21.61 10.48 20.62
CA TRP A 165 21.70 11.31 21.82
C TRP A 165 22.88 12.26 21.69
N LYS A 166 22.66 13.56 21.92
CA LYS A 166 23.71 14.59 21.86
C LYS A 166 24.16 14.99 23.26
N CYS A 167 25.46 14.93 23.52
CA CYS A 167 26.03 15.49 24.73
C CYS A 167 25.91 17.03 24.70
N THR A 168 25.23 17.60 25.68
CA THR A 168 25.05 19.07 25.82
C THR A 168 26.34 19.82 26.16
N VAL A 169 27.39 19.12 26.59
CA VAL A 169 28.65 19.73 27.04
C VAL A 169 29.69 19.77 25.92
N CYS A 170 29.83 18.71 25.12
CA CYS A 170 30.86 18.63 24.07
C CYS A 170 30.31 18.35 22.66
N GLY A 171 29.01 18.11 22.52
CA GLY A 171 28.37 17.84 21.24
C GLY A 171 28.53 16.41 20.70
N TYR A 172 29.19 15.49 21.42
CA TYR A 172 29.28 14.08 21.03
C TYR A 172 27.91 13.46 20.78
N ILE A 173 27.74 12.77 19.65
CA ILE A 173 26.52 12.04 19.30
C ILE A 173 26.73 10.56 19.61
N HIS A 174 25.90 10.02 20.49
CA HIS A 174 25.81 8.60 20.79
C HIS A 174 24.64 7.99 20.00
N GLU A 175 24.87 6.89 19.30
CA GLU A 175 23.83 6.15 18.57
C GLU A 175 23.58 4.83 19.32
N GLY A 176 22.40 4.68 19.92
CA GLY A 176 22.06 3.54 20.75
C GLY A 176 21.27 3.90 22.03
N PRO A 177 20.78 2.89 22.77
CA PRO A 177 20.04 3.09 24.00
C PRO A 177 20.93 3.72 25.09
N MET A 178 20.47 4.82 25.69
CA MET A 178 21.19 5.50 26.76
C MET A 178 21.01 4.76 28.09
N THR A 179 22.11 4.28 28.68
CA THR A 179 22.09 3.67 30.02
C THR A 179 22.43 4.71 31.10
N PRO A 180 21.92 4.57 32.35
CA PRO A 180 22.21 5.50 33.44
C PRO A 180 23.71 5.66 33.74
N ASP A 181 24.50 4.61 33.50
CA ASP A 181 25.93 4.56 33.76
C ASP A 181 26.79 5.06 32.59
N PHE A 182 26.15 5.46 31.48
CA PHE A 182 26.86 5.92 30.30
C PHE A 182 27.65 7.22 30.60
N LYS A 183 28.92 7.25 30.21
CA LYS A 183 29.78 8.43 30.31
C LYS A 183 30.23 8.84 28.93
N CYS A 184 30.08 10.13 28.62
CA CYS A 184 30.52 10.67 27.35
C CYS A 184 32.00 10.34 27.11
N PRO A 185 32.38 9.72 25.98
CA PRO A 185 33.77 9.36 25.70
C PRO A 185 34.68 10.58 25.51
N ILE A 186 34.11 11.75 25.15
CA ILE A 186 34.88 12.98 24.94
C ILE A 186 35.03 13.77 26.24
N CYS A 187 33.93 14.14 26.90
CA CYS A 187 33.97 15.03 28.06
C CYS A 187 33.75 14.34 29.42
N LYS A 188 33.60 13.01 29.43
CA LYS A 188 33.43 12.15 30.62
C LYS A 188 32.21 12.49 31.50
N GLN A 189 31.33 13.36 31.03
CA GLN A 189 30.10 13.72 31.72
C GLN A 189 29.10 12.55 31.69
N PRO A 190 28.30 12.39 32.75
CA PRO A 190 27.36 11.27 32.87
C PRO A 190 26.17 11.42 31.91
N ALA A 191 25.40 10.34 31.77
CA ALA A 191 24.24 10.21 30.88
C ALA A 191 23.22 11.36 31.01
N ASN A 192 23.08 11.95 32.21
CA ASN A 192 22.18 13.09 32.45
C ASN A 192 22.54 14.37 31.67
N LYS A 193 23.72 14.42 31.03
CA LYS A 193 24.15 15.51 30.14
C LYS A 193 23.88 15.23 28.67
N PHE A 194 23.22 14.12 28.34
CA PHE A 194 22.76 13.85 26.98
C PHE A 194 21.30 14.24 26.80
N VAL A 195 21.02 14.91 25.69
CA VAL A 195 19.66 15.15 25.21
C VAL A 195 19.39 14.21 24.06
N LYS A 196 18.23 13.56 24.07
CA LYS A 196 17.80 12.73 22.93
C LYS A 196 17.65 13.64 21.72
N ILE A 197 18.33 13.30 20.63
CA ILE A 197 18.02 13.84 19.32
C ILE A 197 16.76 13.09 18.90
N GLU A 198 15.61 13.69 19.19
CA GLU A 198 14.41 13.36 18.45
C GLU A 198 14.71 13.78 17.00
N GLU A 199 15.00 12.81 16.13
CA GLU A 199 14.66 13.02 14.74
C GLU A 199 13.16 13.28 14.80
N ALA A 200 12.76 14.54 14.66
CA ALA A 200 11.36 14.88 14.53
C ALA A 200 10.80 13.89 13.53
N ALA A 201 9.88 13.02 13.97
CA ALA A 201 8.97 12.40 13.04
C ALA A 201 8.52 13.55 12.16
N ALA A 202 8.67 13.41 10.83
CA ALA A 202 8.11 14.39 9.91
C ALA A 202 6.71 14.71 10.46
N PRO A 203 6.40 15.99 10.75
CA PRO A 203 5.17 16.33 11.44
C PRO A 203 4.05 15.59 10.72
N ALA A 204 3.23 14.84 11.46
CA ALA A 204 2.12 14.12 10.86
C ALA A 204 1.43 15.07 9.88
N LYS A 205 1.42 14.72 8.57
CA LYS A 205 0.89 15.61 7.51
C LYS A 205 -0.48 16.14 7.91
N ASN A 206 -1.26 15.31 8.62
CA ASN A 206 -2.49 15.66 9.30
C ASN A 206 -2.34 15.68 10.85
N PRO A 207 -2.43 16.84 11.52
CA PRO A 207 -2.41 16.91 12.98
C PRO A 207 -3.70 16.40 13.64
N TYR A 208 -4.73 16.07 12.86
CA TYR A 208 -6.05 15.63 13.34
C TYR A 208 -6.27 14.12 13.21
N ALA A 209 -5.27 13.35 12.75
CA ALA A 209 -5.39 11.92 12.48
C ALA A 209 -6.01 11.13 13.65
N GLY A 210 -7.01 10.31 13.35
CA GLY A 210 -7.76 9.48 14.31
C GLY A 210 -8.79 10.23 15.16
N THR A 211 -8.95 11.54 14.97
CA THR A 211 -9.90 12.34 15.77
C THR A 211 -11.26 12.49 15.09
N LYS A 212 -12.28 12.85 15.88
CA LYS A 212 -13.57 13.31 15.32
C LYS A 212 -13.41 14.54 14.43
N THR A 213 -12.41 15.38 14.70
CA THR A 213 -12.14 16.58 13.92
C THR A 213 -11.67 16.24 12.51
N GLU A 214 -10.81 15.23 12.34
CA GLU A 214 -10.43 14.75 11.01
C GLU A 214 -11.65 14.28 10.22
N LYS A 215 -12.54 13.50 10.85
CA LYS A 215 -13.79 13.08 10.21
C LYS A 215 -14.65 14.28 9.80
N ASN A 216 -14.80 15.27 10.68
CA ASN A 216 -15.55 16.49 10.38
C ASN A 216 -14.92 17.28 9.21
N LEU A 217 -13.58 17.31 9.11
CA LEU A 217 -12.88 17.98 8.00
C LEU A 217 -13.12 17.27 6.67
N TRP A 218 -13.09 15.93 6.65
CA TRP A 218 -13.44 15.15 5.46
C TRP A 218 -14.92 15.32 5.06
N GLU A 219 -15.83 15.33 6.03
CA GLU A 219 -17.25 15.61 5.79
C GLU A 219 -17.47 17.02 5.23
N ALA A 220 -16.77 18.03 5.77
CA ALA A 220 -16.82 19.40 5.26
C ALA A 220 -16.25 19.48 3.84
N PHE A 221 -15.08 18.89 3.58
CA PHE A 221 -14.48 18.84 2.25
C PHE A 221 -15.42 18.20 1.22
N ALA A 222 -16.04 17.07 1.55
CA ALA A 222 -17.01 16.41 0.68
C ALA A 222 -18.24 17.29 0.44
N GLY A 223 -18.78 17.93 1.48
CA GLY A 223 -19.92 18.84 1.39
C GLY A 223 -19.65 20.03 0.47
N GLU A 224 -18.53 20.72 0.66
CA GLU A 224 -18.14 21.88 -0.14
C GLU A 224 -17.86 21.51 -1.61
N SER A 225 -17.20 20.36 -1.83
CA SER A 225 -16.94 19.83 -3.18
C SER A 225 -18.24 19.52 -3.94
N GLN A 226 -19.23 18.94 -3.25
CA GLN A 226 -20.56 18.72 -3.82
C GLN A 226 -21.30 20.05 -4.06
N ALA A 227 -21.19 21.01 -3.15
CA ALA A 227 -21.82 22.32 -3.26
C ALA A 227 -21.32 23.10 -4.49
N ARG A 228 -20.01 23.17 -4.68
CA ARG A 228 -19.37 23.76 -5.88
C ARG A 228 -19.97 23.23 -7.17
N ASN A 229 -20.03 21.90 -7.32
CA ASN A 229 -20.55 21.27 -8.54
C ASN A 229 -22.04 21.57 -8.73
N LYS A 230 -22.86 21.42 -7.68
CA LYS A 230 -24.29 21.75 -7.71
C LYS A 230 -24.54 23.19 -8.13
N TYR A 231 -23.85 24.16 -7.54
CA TYR A 231 -24.03 25.58 -7.86
C TYR A 231 -23.59 25.91 -9.29
N THR A 232 -22.52 25.28 -9.78
CA THR A 232 -22.11 25.40 -11.19
C THR A 232 -23.20 24.90 -12.13
N TYR A 233 -23.86 23.78 -11.81
CA TYR A 233 -24.99 23.25 -12.60
C TYR A 233 -26.22 24.16 -12.51
N PHE A 234 -26.54 24.69 -11.33
CA PHE A 234 -27.65 25.62 -11.13
C PHE A 234 -27.45 26.93 -11.88
N ALA A 235 -26.20 27.41 -12.02
CA ALA A 235 -25.89 28.57 -12.85
C ALA A 235 -26.30 28.34 -14.32
N SER A 236 -26.04 27.15 -14.86
CA SER A 236 -26.45 26.79 -16.23
C SER A 236 -27.98 26.81 -16.38
N VAL A 237 -28.71 26.29 -15.38
CA VAL A 237 -30.18 26.33 -15.37
C VAL A 237 -30.70 27.77 -15.29
N ALA A 238 -30.15 28.59 -14.38
CA ALA A 238 -30.52 30.00 -14.23
C ALA A 238 -30.27 30.80 -15.51
N LYS A 239 -29.14 30.54 -16.18
CA LYS A 239 -28.78 31.16 -17.46
C LYS A 239 -29.77 30.78 -18.56
N LYS A 240 -30.11 29.48 -18.69
CA LYS A 240 -31.13 29.02 -19.66
C LYS A 240 -32.51 29.65 -19.42
N ALA A 241 -32.83 29.98 -18.17
CA ALA A 241 -34.05 30.67 -17.79
C ALA A 241 -33.99 32.21 -17.95
N GLY A 242 -32.86 32.77 -18.43
CA GLY A 242 -32.68 34.21 -18.66
C GLY A 242 -32.24 35.00 -17.42
N TYR A 243 -31.94 34.34 -16.29
CA TYR A 243 -31.50 34.99 -15.06
C TYR A 243 -29.97 35.10 -14.99
N GLU A 244 -29.38 35.94 -15.84
CA GLU A 244 -27.92 36.09 -15.94
C GLU A 244 -27.25 36.53 -14.62
N GLN A 245 -27.88 37.43 -13.85
CA GLN A 245 -27.35 37.85 -12.54
C GLN A 245 -27.33 36.70 -11.53
N ILE A 246 -28.40 35.90 -11.49
CA ILE A 246 -28.48 34.74 -10.58
C ILE A 246 -27.45 33.69 -10.99
N ALA A 247 -27.28 33.45 -12.30
CA ALA A 247 -26.24 32.55 -12.81
C ALA A 247 -24.83 32.99 -12.40
N ALA A 248 -24.53 34.29 -12.53
CA ALA A 248 -23.24 34.86 -12.11
C ALA A 248 -23.03 34.70 -10.59
N LEU A 249 -24.06 34.92 -9.79
CA LEU A 249 -24.00 34.71 -8.34
C LEU A 249 -23.75 33.24 -7.98
N PHE A 250 -24.42 32.29 -8.64
CA PHE A 250 -24.16 30.87 -8.43
C PHE A 250 -22.71 30.49 -8.76
N LEU A 251 -22.15 30.98 -9.87
CA LEU A 251 -20.74 30.72 -10.22
C LEU A 251 -19.78 31.36 -9.20
N HIS A 252 -20.07 32.57 -8.75
CA HIS A 252 -19.29 33.22 -7.70
C HIS A 252 -19.34 32.40 -6.41
N THR A 253 -20.51 31.94 -5.97
CA THR A 253 -20.64 31.09 -4.78
C THR A 253 -19.89 29.76 -4.98
N ALA A 254 -19.99 29.12 -6.14
CA ALA A 254 -19.24 27.90 -6.45
C ALA A 254 -17.72 28.10 -6.30
N GLN A 255 -17.21 29.27 -6.69
CA GLN A 255 -15.81 29.63 -6.48
C GLN A 255 -15.46 29.79 -5.00
N ASN A 256 -16.36 30.35 -4.18
CA ASN A 256 -16.17 30.43 -2.73
C ASN A 256 -16.11 29.02 -2.10
N GLU A 257 -17.02 28.11 -2.48
CA GLU A 257 -17.01 26.75 -1.95
C GLU A 257 -15.74 25.97 -2.37
N MET A 258 -15.18 26.27 -3.54
CA MET A 258 -13.88 25.74 -3.94
C MET A 258 -12.77 26.18 -2.98
N GLU A 259 -12.76 27.46 -2.57
CA GLU A 259 -11.79 27.97 -1.59
C GLU A 259 -12.06 27.40 -0.18
N HIS A 260 -13.31 27.22 0.23
CA HIS A 260 -13.65 26.55 1.49
C HIS A 260 -13.15 25.10 1.51
N ALA A 261 -13.43 24.32 0.47
CA ALA A 261 -12.93 22.95 0.32
C ALA A 261 -11.40 22.90 0.41
N LYS A 262 -10.70 23.85 -0.23
CA LYS A 262 -9.24 23.96 -0.20
C LYS A 262 -8.69 24.24 1.21
N LEU A 263 -9.39 25.03 2.03
CA LEU A 263 -8.98 25.25 3.43
C LEU A 263 -8.95 23.92 4.20
N TRP A 264 -9.99 23.10 4.06
CA TRP A 264 -10.11 21.81 4.75
C TRP A 264 -9.12 20.78 4.21
N PHE A 265 -8.99 20.67 2.89
CA PHE A 265 -8.05 19.76 2.24
C PHE A 265 -6.60 20.09 2.61
N LYS A 266 -6.27 21.38 2.71
CA LYS A 266 -4.97 21.84 3.23
C LYS A 266 -4.77 21.49 4.72
N ALA A 267 -5.81 21.65 5.55
CA ALA A 267 -5.74 21.33 6.97
C ALA A 267 -5.54 19.83 7.22
N LEU A 268 -6.07 18.99 6.33
CA LEU A 268 -5.87 17.53 6.31
C LEU A 268 -4.46 17.13 5.81
N GLY A 269 -3.66 18.07 5.28
CA GLY A 269 -2.31 17.77 4.80
C GLY A 269 -2.26 17.06 3.45
N GLU A 270 -3.36 17.09 2.69
CA GLU A 270 -3.53 16.37 1.42
C GLU A 270 -2.97 17.12 0.20
N LEU A 271 -2.52 18.37 0.38
CA LEU A 271 -1.86 19.15 -0.66
C LEU A 271 -0.34 18.96 -0.58
N GLY A 272 0.19 18.12 -1.46
CA GLY A 272 1.62 17.89 -1.65
C GLY A 272 2.23 18.76 -2.75
N ASP A 273 3.45 18.42 -3.17
CA ASP A 273 4.04 18.94 -4.39
C ASP A 273 3.38 18.35 -5.66
N THR A 274 3.80 18.79 -6.85
CA THR A 274 3.22 18.33 -8.12
C THR A 274 3.34 16.81 -8.32
N ALA A 275 4.46 16.20 -7.92
CA ALA A 275 4.67 14.77 -8.09
C ALA A 275 3.79 13.99 -7.11
N GLU A 276 3.75 14.39 -5.83
CA GLU A 276 2.86 13.80 -4.83
C GLU A 276 1.39 13.89 -5.26
N ASN A 277 0.93 15.06 -5.74
CA ASN A 277 -0.45 15.26 -6.17
C ASN A 277 -0.79 14.43 -7.43
N LEU A 278 0.14 14.26 -8.37
CA LEU A 278 -0.05 13.42 -9.56
C LEU A 278 -0.15 11.94 -9.19
N LEU A 279 0.63 11.49 -8.21
CA LEU A 279 0.55 10.13 -7.68
C LEU A 279 -0.79 9.90 -6.98
N HIS A 280 -1.19 10.80 -6.07
CA HIS A 280 -2.47 10.73 -5.37
C HIS A 280 -3.65 10.70 -6.36
N ALA A 281 -3.61 11.52 -7.42
CA ALA A 281 -4.62 11.49 -8.48
C ALA A 281 -4.63 10.13 -9.20
N ALA A 282 -3.48 9.61 -9.63
CA ALA A 282 -3.42 8.30 -10.31
C ALA A 282 -3.93 7.14 -9.44
N GLU A 283 -3.64 7.15 -8.14
CA GLU A 283 -4.11 6.14 -7.20
C GLU A 283 -5.61 6.23 -6.94
N GLY A 284 -6.14 7.46 -6.84
CA GLY A 284 -7.58 7.70 -6.76
C GLY A 284 -8.32 7.17 -7.99
N GLU A 285 -7.88 7.57 -9.19
CA GLU A 285 -8.45 7.09 -10.45
C GLU A 285 -8.39 5.55 -10.55
N ASN A 286 -7.27 4.93 -10.14
CA ASN A 286 -7.13 3.48 -10.12
C ASN A 286 -8.16 2.79 -9.23
N ALA A 287 -8.33 3.29 -8.00
CA ALA A 287 -9.33 2.76 -7.07
C ALA A 287 -10.76 2.94 -7.61
N GLU A 288 -11.03 4.04 -8.31
CA GLU A 288 -12.33 4.29 -8.91
C GLU A 288 -12.67 3.27 -10.01
N TRP A 289 -11.77 3.02 -10.97
CA TRP A 289 -12.10 2.11 -12.08
C TRP A 289 -11.91 0.62 -11.78
N THR A 290 -11.03 0.25 -10.84
CA THR A 290 -10.77 -1.17 -10.52
C THR A 290 -11.73 -1.76 -9.49
N ASP A 291 -12.26 -0.94 -8.58
CA ASP A 291 -13.18 -1.39 -7.52
C ASP A 291 -14.50 -0.63 -7.53
N MET A 292 -14.47 0.70 -7.38
CA MET A 292 -15.69 1.48 -7.13
C MET A 292 -16.72 1.35 -8.26
N TYR A 293 -16.35 1.72 -9.49
CA TYR A 293 -17.26 1.70 -10.63
C TYR A 293 -17.53 0.28 -11.14
N ASP A 294 -16.59 -0.66 -11.02
CA ASP A 294 -16.82 -2.07 -11.35
C ASP A 294 -17.91 -2.66 -10.44
N ARG A 295 -17.79 -2.45 -9.12
CA ARG A 295 -18.81 -2.86 -8.14
C ARG A 295 -20.14 -2.18 -8.41
N MET A 296 -20.17 -0.86 -8.61
CA MET A 296 -21.42 -0.12 -8.87
C MET A 296 -22.12 -0.59 -10.14
N ALA A 297 -21.36 -0.88 -11.21
CA ALA A 297 -21.94 -1.42 -12.44
C ALA A 297 -22.57 -2.81 -12.23
N ARG A 298 -21.89 -3.69 -11.48
CA ARG A 298 -22.42 -5.02 -11.14
C ARG A 298 -23.67 -4.94 -10.29
N GLU A 299 -23.66 -4.12 -9.23
CA GLU A 299 -24.82 -3.89 -8.36
C GLU A 299 -26.00 -3.32 -9.15
N ALA A 300 -25.76 -2.35 -10.03
CA ALA A 300 -26.80 -1.79 -10.90
C ALA A 300 -27.39 -2.85 -11.86
N ASP A 301 -26.60 -3.77 -12.38
CA ASP A 301 -27.12 -4.89 -13.19
C ASP A 301 -27.95 -5.87 -12.38
N GLU A 302 -27.52 -6.20 -11.15
CA GLU A 302 -28.26 -7.08 -10.23
C GLU A 302 -29.63 -6.50 -9.86
N GLU A 303 -29.72 -5.17 -9.75
CA GLU A 303 -30.96 -4.44 -9.47
C GLU A 303 -31.81 -4.16 -10.73
N GLY A 304 -31.31 -4.49 -11.93
CA GLY A 304 -32.01 -4.31 -13.21
C GLY A 304 -31.88 -2.93 -13.85
N PHE A 305 -30.94 -2.09 -13.39
CA PHE A 305 -30.63 -0.76 -13.92
C PHE A 305 -29.53 -0.80 -14.99
N HIS A 306 -29.74 -1.58 -16.06
CA HIS A 306 -28.71 -1.87 -17.07
C HIS A 306 -28.13 -0.62 -17.77
N ASP A 307 -28.96 0.37 -18.10
CA ASP A 307 -28.48 1.61 -18.73
C ASP A 307 -27.53 2.40 -17.81
N LEU A 308 -27.75 2.33 -16.50
CA LEU A 308 -26.88 2.97 -15.51
C LEU A 308 -25.60 2.15 -15.30
N ALA A 309 -25.71 0.82 -15.32
CA ALA A 309 -24.55 -0.08 -15.28
C ALA A 309 -23.60 0.16 -16.47
N GLU A 310 -24.14 0.33 -17.68
CA GLU A 310 -23.36 0.68 -18.86
C GLU A 310 -22.68 2.05 -18.72
N GLN A 311 -23.38 3.05 -18.15
CA GLN A 311 -22.78 4.35 -17.85
C GLN A 311 -21.62 4.24 -16.86
N PHE A 312 -21.76 3.48 -15.77
CA PHE A 312 -20.68 3.25 -14.82
C PHE A 312 -19.45 2.60 -15.47
N ARG A 313 -19.66 1.61 -16.36
CA ARG A 313 -18.56 1.01 -17.15
C ARG A 313 -17.90 2.00 -18.08
N GLY A 314 -18.68 2.86 -18.72
CA GLY A 314 -18.19 3.93 -19.57
C GLY A 314 -17.31 4.91 -18.80
N VAL A 315 -17.75 5.32 -17.60
CA VAL A 315 -16.97 6.17 -16.71
C VAL A 315 -15.70 5.46 -16.23
N ALA A 316 -15.78 4.20 -15.81
CA ALA A 316 -14.59 3.41 -15.43
C ALA A 316 -13.52 3.36 -16.54
N ALA A 317 -13.94 3.20 -17.80
CA ALA A 317 -13.02 3.22 -18.94
C ALA A 317 -12.34 4.59 -19.13
N ILE A 318 -13.03 5.69 -18.81
CA ILE A 318 -12.48 7.05 -18.83
C ILE A 318 -11.49 7.26 -17.68
N GLU A 319 -11.84 6.86 -16.46
CA GLU A 319 -10.96 7.03 -15.29
C GLU A 319 -9.65 6.23 -15.45
N LYS A 320 -9.70 5.07 -16.12
CA LYS A 320 -8.48 4.36 -16.53
C LYS A 320 -7.58 5.22 -17.42
N MET A 321 -8.14 5.98 -18.36
CA MET A 321 -7.36 6.90 -19.19
C MET A 321 -6.82 8.09 -18.38
N HIS A 322 -7.53 8.52 -17.34
CA HIS A 322 -7.03 9.53 -16.41
C HIS A 322 -5.83 9.01 -15.61
N GLU A 323 -5.89 7.78 -15.07
CA GLU A 323 -4.75 7.14 -14.41
C GLU A 323 -3.54 7.09 -15.34
N GLU A 324 -3.72 6.57 -16.57
CA GLU A 324 -2.64 6.46 -17.55
C GLU A 324 -2.00 7.83 -17.85
N ARG A 325 -2.83 8.88 -17.97
CA ARG A 325 -2.36 10.25 -18.14
C ARG A 325 -1.56 10.73 -16.92
N TYR A 326 -2.08 10.58 -15.72
CA TYR A 326 -1.40 11.06 -14.50
C TYR A 326 -0.10 10.32 -14.24
N ARG A 327 -0.05 8.99 -14.43
CA ARG A 327 1.21 8.23 -14.34
C ARG A 327 2.23 8.68 -15.37
N LYS A 328 1.80 9.00 -16.60
CA LYS A 328 2.71 9.52 -17.63
C LYS A 328 3.23 10.91 -17.27
N LEU A 329 2.39 11.78 -16.73
CA LEU A 329 2.79 13.10 -16.25
C LEU A 329 3.75 13.01 -15.07
N LEU A 330 3.48 12.12 -14.10
CA LEU A 330 4.34 11.85 -12.96
C LEU A 330 5.73 11.41 -13.43
N SER A 331 5.80 10.41 -14.31
CA SER A 331 7.05 9.95 -14.91
C SER A 331 7.82 11.08 -15.61
N ASN A 332 7.13 12.00 -16.29
CA ASN A 332 7.78 13.16 -16.90
C ASN A 332 8.33 14.14 -15.84
N VAL A 333 7.63 14.36 -14.73
CA VAL A 333 8.09 15.23 -13.64
C VAL A 333 9.33 14.64 -12.97
N GLU A 334 9.29 13.36 -12.60
CA GLU A 334 10.39 12.66 -11.92
C GLU A 334 11.64 12.54 -12.80
N ALA A 335 11.46 12.27 -14.09
CA ALA A 335 12.55 12.18 -15.05
C ALA A 335 13.05 13.55 -15.56
N MET A 336 12.51 14.67 -15.05
CA MET A 336 12.77 16.03 -15.55
C MET A 336 12.50 16.20 -17.06
N GLN A 337 11.57 15.41 -17.60
CA GLN A 337 11.20 15.37 -19.01
C GLN A 337 10.00 16.25 -19.36
N VAL A 338 9.58 17.14 -18.47
CA VAL A 338 8.46 18.08 -18.74
C VAL A 338 8.82 19.04 -19.86
N PHE A 339 10.06 19.55 -19.86
CA PHE A 339 10.57 20.53 -20.82
C PHE A 339 11.80 20.04 -21.59
N GLU A 340 12.10 18.74 -21.50
CA GLU A 340 13.22 18.08 -22.17
C GLU A 340 12.80 16.67 -22.61
N LYS A 341 13.21 16.26 -23.80
CA LYS A 341 13.00 14.91 -24.34
C LYS A 341 14.31 14.33 -24.88
N SER A 342 14.42 13.01 -24.89
CA SER A 342 15.60 12.30 -25.40
C SER A 342 15.83 12.49 -26.91
N GLY A 343 14.78 12.85 -27.66
CA GLY A 343 14.83 13.12 -29.09
C GLY A 343 14.41 14.54 -29.44
N VAL A 344 14.69 14.93 -30.69
CA VAL A 344 14.23 16.21 -31.25
C VAL A 344 12.70 16.25 -31.18
N THR A 345 12.18 17.26 -30.50
CA THR A 345 10.76 17.46 -30.26
C THR A 345 10.34 18.84 -30.73
N ILE A 346 9.08 18.98 -31.13
CA ILE A 346 8.49 20.27 -31.50
C ILE A 346 7.76 20.81 -30.26
N TRP A 347 8.21 21.97 -29.78
CA TRP A 347 7.65 22.65 -28.63
C TRP A 347 6.81 23.84 -29.09
N GLU A 348 5.66 24.04 -28.48
CA GLU A 348 4.75 25.15 -28.75
C GLU A 348 4.49 25.97 -27.49
N CYS A 349 4.60 27.29 -27.60
CA CYS A 349 4.26 28.20 -26.52
C CYS A 349 2.75 28.42 -26.45
N ARG A 350 2.08 27.89 -25.42
CA ARG A 350 0.64 28.04 -25.19
C ARG A 350 0.15 29.48 -25.11
N ASN A 351 1.02 30.41 -24.75
CA ASN A 351 0.65 31.83 -24.64
C ASN A 351 0.52 32.53 -26.00
N CYS A 352 1.34 32.16 -27.00
CA CYS A 352 1.43 32.93 -28.25
C CYS A 352 1.58 32.10 -29.53
N GLY A 353 1.62 30.76 -29.43
CA GLY A 353 1.76 29.83 -30.56
C GLY A 353 3.18 29.73 -31.14
N HIS A 354 4.20 30.35 -30.52
CA HIS A 354 5.57 30.25 -31.02
C HIS A 354 6.09 28.81 -30.97
N ILE A 355 6.61 28.31 -32.10
CA ILE A 355 7.13 26.96 -32.26
C ILE A 355 8.66 26.96 -32.21
N VAL A 356 9.22 26.03 -31.44
CA VAL A 356 10.67 25.76 -31.35
C VAL A 356 10.92 24.28 -31.58
N VAL A 357 11.92 23.95 -32.41
CA VAL A 357 12.34 22.55 -32.64
C VAL A 357 13.65 22.29 -31.91
N GLY A 358 13.67 21.29 -31.04
CA GLY A 358 14.85 20.95 -30.25
C GLY A 358 14.59 19.87 -29.20
N THR A 359 15.63 19.42 -28.50
CA THR A 359 15.49 18.45 -27.40
C THR A 359 14.92 19.08 -26.13
N LYS A 360 14.98 20.42 -26.00
CA LYS A 360 14.50 21.18 -24.84
C LYS A 360 13.66 22.38 -25.25
N ALA A 361 12.64 22.72 -24.47
CA ALA A 361 11.94 24.00 -24.56
C ALA A 361 12.85 25.14 -24.06
N PRO A 362 12.81 26.35 -24.64
CA PRO A 362 13.63 27.46 -24.19
C PRO A 362 13.18 27.99 -22.83
N GLU A 363 14.13 28.47 -22.02
CA GLU A 363 13.83 29.04 -20.68
C GLU A 363 12.89 30.25 -20.74
N ILE A 364 12.99 31.03 -21.83
CA ILE A 364 12.16 32.20 -22.10
C ILE A 364 11.71 32.13 -23.56
N CYS A 365 10.41 32.31 -23.81
CA CYS A 365 9.88 32.41 -25.16
C CYS A 365 10.50 33.61 -25.89
N PRO A 366 11.14 33.43 -27.06
CA PRO A 366 11.80 34.53 -27.76
C PRO A 366 10.82 35.58 -28.29
N VAL A 367 9.53 35.23 -28.45
CA VAL A 367 8.47 36.12 -28.95
C VAL A 367 7.80 36.87 -27.80
N CYS A 368 7.05 36.16 -26.94
CA CYS A 368 6.22 36.81 -25.92
C CYS A 368 6.90 36.98 -24.55
N LYS A 369 8.16 36.55 -24.42
CA LYS A 369 8.98 36.67 -23.20
C LYS A 369 8.43 35.97 -21.95
N HIS A 370 7.43 35.09 -22.10
CA HIS A 370 6.93 34.26 -21.00
C HIS A 370 7.90 33.10 -20.70
N PRO A 371 7.91 32.60 -19.44
CA PRO A 371 8.85 31.56 -19.01
C PRO A 371 8.57 30.18 -19.65
N GLN A 372 9.54 29.27 -19.50
CA GLN A 372 9.49 27.88 -20.01
C GLN A 372 8.19 27.14 -19.67
N ALA A 373 7.58 27.45 -18.52
CA ALA A 373 6.33 26.85 -18.05
C ALA A 373 5.12 26.99 -19.01
N PHE A 374 5.22 27.88 -20.01
CA PHE A 374 4.20 28.06 -21.05
C PHE A 374 4.43 27.17 -22.28
N PHE A 375 5.55 26.45 -22.38
CA PHE A 375 5.78 25.51 -23.47
C PHE A 375 5.19 24.13 -23.19
N GLU A 376 4.71 23.49 -24.25
CA GLU A 376 4.31 22.09 -24.24
C GLU A 376 4.77 21.40 -25.54
N VAL A 377 4.69 20.07 -25.58
CA VAL A 377 4.92 19.33 -26.82
C VAL A 377 3.76 19.62 -27.76
N ARG A 378 4.06 20.05 -28.99
CA ARG A 378 3.05 20.35 -30.01
C ARG A 378 2.24 19.08 -30.30
N ALA A 379 0.93 19.19 -30.17
CA ALA A 379 -0.01 18.16 -30.61
C ALA A 379 -0.48 18.47 -32.03
N GLU A 380 -0.50 17.46 -32.91
CA GLU A 380 -1.14 17.53 -34.22
C GLU A 380 -2.32 16.56 -34.23
N ASN A 381 -3.52 17.13 -34.09
CA ASN A 381 -4.79 16.39 -33.93
C ASN A 381 -5.95 17.03 -34.72
N TYR A 382 -5.64 17.64 -35.86
CA TYR A 382 -6.59 18.26 -36.81
C TYR A 382 -6.39 17.73 -38.23
#